data_AF-A0A1N7LL69-F1
#
_entry.id   AF-A0A1N7LL69-F1
#
_cell.length_a   1.000
_cell.length_b   1.000
_cell.length_c   1.000
_cell.angle_alpha   90.00
_cell.angle_beta   90.00
_cell.angle_gamma   90.00
#
_symmetry.space_group_name_H-M   'P 1'
#
loop_
_entity.id
_entity.type
_entity.pdbx_description
1 polymer ?
#
loop_
_entity_poly.entity_id
_entity_poly.type
_entity_poly.pdbx_seq_one_letter_code
_entity_poly.pdbx_strand_id
1 'polypeptide(L)'
;MYIELIREKIAEKLNNSVDFWSHCLTDTNPGNYGINEWEVNAIKQNIQVDIPNRNFTFKKVKFNFDIRLDSSGKDGFNKSFSVLVDGEGEFDFLENEIINLKQLKLTTNLDLYS
;
A
#
# COMPACT_ATOMS: atom_id res chain seq x y z
N MET A 1 -22.64 10.51 -2.09
CA MET A 1 -21.32 10.32 -2.72
C MET A 1 -21.39 9.43 -3.97
N TYR A 2 -20.77 9.84 -5.08
CA TYR A 2 -20.68 9.04 -6.31
C TYR A 2 -19.54 8.01 -6.25
N ILE A 3 -19.71 6.84 -6.90
CA ILE A 3 -18.71 5.75 -6.88
C ILE A 3 -17.32 6.20 -7.34
N GLU A 4 -17.23 7.09 -8.33
CA GLU A 4 -15.95 7.63 -8.81
C GLU A 4 -15.23 8.46 -7.74
N LEU A 5 -15.98 9.23 -6.95
CA LEU A 5 -15.43 10.01 -5.83
C LEU A 5 -14.95 9.08 -4.71
N ILE A 6 -15.63 7.95 -4.49
CA ILE A 6 -15.19 6.93 -3.52
C ILE A 6 -13.85 6.33 -3.97
N ARG A 7 -13.74 5.92 -5.24
CA ARG A 7 -12.49 5.38 -5.78
C ARG A 7 -11.34 6.38 -5.70
N GLU A 8 -11.61 7.65 -5.98
CA GLU A 8 -10.62 8.72 -5.90
C GLU A 8 -10.10 8.92 -4.47
N LYS A 9 -11.01 8.99 -3.49
CA LYS A 9 -10.65 9.09 -2.07
C LYS A 9 -9.89 7.86 -1.57
N ILE A 10 -10.28 6.66 -1.98
CA ILE A 10 -9.54 5.43 -1.64
C ILE A 10 -8.13 5.47 -2.26
N ALA A 11 -7.99 5.87 -3.53
CA ALA A 11 -6.69 6.01 -4.17
C ALA A 11 -5.79 7.01 -3.42
N GLU A 12 -6.33 8.19 -3.09
CA GLU A 12 -5.62 9.20 -2.29
C GLU A 12 -5.17 8.63 -0.93
N LYS A 13 -6.04 7.91 -0.23
CA LYS A 13 -5.70 7.29 1.05
C LYS A 13 -4.63 6.22 0.91
N LEU A 14 -4.70 5.35 -0.11
CA LEU A 14 -3.67 4.36 -0.39
C LEU A 14 -2.31 5.02 -0.66
N ASN A 15 -2.27 6.10 -1.44
CA ASN A 15 -1.02 6.81 -1.76
C ASN A 15 -0.36 7.45 -0.53
N ASN A 16 -1.13 7.75 0.53
CA ASN A 16 -0.67 8.45 1.72
C ASN A 16 -0.61 7.58 2.98
N SER A 17 -0.96 6.30 2.91
CA SER A 17 -1.04 5.41 4.09
C SER A 17 0.32 4.80 4.45
N VAL A 18 1.19 5.65 5.03
CA VAL A 18 2.55 5.26 5.46
C VAL A 18 2.54 3.98 6.29
N ASP A 19 1.67 3.94 7.31
CA ASP A 19 1.63 2.85 8.29
C ASP A 19 1.29 1.50 7.65
N PHE A 20 0.38 1.48 6.67
CA PHE A 20 0.01 0.26 5.97
C PHE A 20 1.17 -0.29 5.14
N TRP A 21 1.80 0.56 4.34
CA TRP A 21 2.90 0.14 3.46
C TRP A 21 4.13 -0.27 4.25
N SER A 22 4.42 0.44 5.35
CA SER A 22 5.45 0.06 6.31
C SER A 22 5.16 -1.33 6.90
N HIS A 23 3.93 -1.57 7.35
CA HIS A 23 3.53 -2.87 7.90
C HIS A 23 3.68 -4.01 6.88
N CYS A 24 3.26 -3.78 5.63
CA CYS A 24 3.42 -4.75 4.54
C CYS A 24 4.88 -5.13 4.28
N LEU A 25 5.81 -4.18 4.48
CA LEU A 25 7.23 -4.40 4.32
C LEU A 25 7.87 -5.05 5.55
N THR A 26 7.36 -4.80 6.76
CA THR A 26 7.83 -5.51 7.97
C THR A 26 7.53 -7.01 7.95
N ASP A 27 6.45 -7.41 7.29
CA ASP A 27 6.03 -8.81 7.13
C ASP A 27 6.71 -9.54 5.94
N THR A 28 7.68 -8.90 5.26
CA THR A 28 8.49 -9.56 4.23
C THR A 28 9.58 -10.46 4.85
N ASN A 29 10.19 -11.36 4.08
CA ASN A 29 11.27 -12.23 4.56
C ASN A 29 12.57 -11.96 3.78
N PRO A 30 13.69 -11.62 4.46
CA PRO A 30 13.79 -11.17 5.86
C PRO A 30 12.91 -9.95 6.13
N GLY A 31 12.37 -9.86 7.35
CA GLY A 31 11.64 -8.68 7.79
C GLY A 31 12.58 -7.62 8.38
N ASN A 32 12.02 -6.52 8.88
CA ASN A 32 12.73 -5.45 9.59
C ASN A 32 13.78 -4.68 8.77
N TYR A 33 13.51 -4.32 7.51
CA TYR A 33 14.33 -3.34 6.82
C TYR A 33 14.05 -1.92 7.34
N GLY A 34 15.12 -1.14 7.48
CA GLY A 34 14.99 0.31 7.50
C GLY A 34 14.50 0.77 6.13
N ILE A 35 13.26 1.26 6.06
CA ILE A 35 12.70 1.87 4.86
C ILE A 35 13.12 3.34 4.89
N ASN A 36 13.93 3.76 3.91
CA ASN A 36 14.39 5.15 3.85
C ASN A 36 13.39 6.02 3.08
N GLU A 37 12.93 5.53 1.93
CA GLU A 37 12.03 6.24 1.03
C GLU A 37 11.03 5.24 0.42
N TRP A 38 9.79 5.70 0.21
CA TRP A 38 8.79 4.94 -0.51
C TRP A 38 7.84 5.86 -1.29
N GLU A 39 7.31 5.34 -2.38
CA GLU A 39 6.34 6.01 -3.23
C GLU A 39 5.28 4.99 -3.68
N VAL A 40 4.01 5.35 -3.54
CA VAL A 40 2.88 4.53 -3.99
C VAL A 40 2.13 5.29 -5.06
N ASN A 41 1.72 4.57 -6.10
CA ASN A 41 0.89 5.07 -7.17
C ASN A 41 -0.31 4.14 -7.38
N ALA A 42 -1.36 4.43 -6.60
CA ALA A 42 -2.70 3.90 -6.77
C ALA A 42 -3.54 4.86 -7.61
N ILE A 43 -4.16 4.33 -8.65
CA ILE A 43 -5.07 5.07 -9.54
C ILE A 43 -6.50 4.57 -9.39
N LYS A 44 -7.47 5.48 -9.43
CA LYS A 44 -8.89 5.15 -9.19
C LYS A 44 -9.46 4.12 -10.17
N GLN A 45 -8.95 4.06 -11.40
CA GLN A 45 -9.38 3.11 -12.43
C GLN A 45 -9.06 1.66 -12.07
N ASN A 46 -8.07 1.43 -11.20
CA ASN A 46 -7.70 0.10 -10.74
C ASN A 46 -8.38 -0.29 -9.43
N ILE A 47 -9.33 0.52 -8.94
CA ILE A 47 -10.04 0.29 -7.67
C ILE A 47 -11.48 -0.12 -7.97
N GLN A 48 -11.85 -1.31 -7.52
CA GLN A 48 -13.24 -1.76 -7.51
C GLN A 48 -13.79 -1.59 -6.10
N VAL A 49 -15.02 -1.10 -6.00
CA VAL A 49 -15.67 -0.76 -4.73
C VAL A 49 -17.01 -1.45 -4.70
N ASP A 50 -17.29 -2.11 -3.60
CA ASP A 50 -18.62 -2.62 -3.26
C ASP A 50 -19.12 -1.84 -2.03
N ILE A 51 -20.01 -0.88 -2.33
CA ILE A 51 -20.50 0.10 -1.38
C ILE A 51 -21.39 -0.54 -0.30
N PRO A 52 -22.35 -1.44 -0.64
CA PRO A 52 -23.15 -2.13 0.37
C PRO A 52 -22.31 -2.86 1.43
N ASN A 53 -21.25 -3.55 1.00
CA ASN A 53 -20.38 -4.33 1.90
C ASN A 53 -19.19 -3.54 2.45
N ARG A 54 -19.02 -2.27 2.02
CA ARG A 54 -17.97 -1.35 2.46
C ARG A 54 -16.55 -1.89 2.26
N ASN A 55 -16.35 -2.58 1.15
CA ASN A 55 -15.11 -3.23 0.79
C ASN A 55 -14.63 -2.75 -0.59
N PHE A 56 -13.34 -2.91 -0.83
CA PHE A 56 -12.73 -2.57 -2.10
C PHE A 56 -11.57 -3.50 -2.41
N THR A 57 -11.25 -3.59 -3.70
CA THR A 57 -10.04 -4.25 -4.19
C THR A 57 -9.27 -3.29 -5.06
N PHE A 58 -7.95 -3.32 -4.97
CA PHE A 58 -7.06 -2.57 -5.85
C PHE A 58 -6.13 -3.53 -6.59
N LYS A 59 -5.77 -3.16 -7.82
CA LYS A 59 -4.84 -3.94 -8.65
C LYS A 59 -3.76 -3.06 -9.25
N LYS A 60 -2.61 -3.67 -9.55
CA LYS A 60 -1.50 -3.03 -10.27
C LYS A 60 -1.11 -1.68 -9.65
N VAL A 61 -1.15 -1.59 -8.32
CA VAL A 61 -0.65 -0.41 -7.60
C VAL A 61 0.86 -0.50 -7.66
N LYS A 62 1.51 0.55 -8.15
CA LYS A 62 2.96 0.60 -8.20
C LYS A 62 3.47 1.01 -6.82
N PHE A 63 4.30 0.17 -6.22
CA PHE A 63 4.93 0.44 -4.95
C PHE A 63 6.44 0.44 -5.15
N ASN A 64 7.05 1.62 -4.99
CA ASN A 64 8.49 1.81 -5.02
C ASN A 64 8.96 2.01 -3.59
N PHE A 65 10.06 1.37 -3.21
CA PHE A 65 10.64 1.58 -1.89
C PHE A 65 12.12 1.22 -1.89
N ASP A 66 12.84 1.88 -1.00
CA ASP A 66 14.25 1.62 -0.74
C ASP A 66 14.40 0.90 0.60
N ILE A 67 15.01 -0.29 0.56
CA ILE A 67 15.45 -0.97 1.78
C ILE A 67 16.92 -0.68 2.03
N ARG A 68 17.25 -0.41 3.28
CA ARG A 68 18.63 -0.40 3.75
C ARG A 68 19.01 -1.80 4.24
N LEU A 69 19.97 -2.41 3.56
CA LEU A 69 20.58 -3.67 3.97
C LEU A 69 21.83 -3.34 4.78
N ASP A 70 21.74 -3.44 6.11
CA ASP A 70 22.90 -3.31 6.97
C ASP A 70 23.66 -4.65 7.00
N SER A 71 24.86 -4.65 6.41
CA SER A 71 25.93 -5.48 6.98
C SER A 71 26.33 -4.83 8.30
N SER A 72 26.73 -5.60 9.31
CA SER A 72 27.06 -5.13 10.66
C SER A 72 28.31 -4.21 10.74
N GLY A 73 28.38 -3.14 9.94
CA GLY A 73 29.50 -2.21 9.74
C GLY A 73 29.11 -0.93 8.98
N LYS A 74 30.10 -0.09 8.61
CA LYS A 74 29.91 1.24 7.97
C LYS A 74 29.44 1.20 6.50
N ASP A 75 29.27 0.01 5.93
CA ASP A 75 28.97 -0.23 4.52
C ASP A 75 27.58 -0.85 4.32
N GLY A 76 26.55 -0.18 4.85
CA GLY A 76 25.17 -0.46 4.43
C GLY A 76 24.93 0.08 3.03
N PHE A 77 24.23 -0.66 2.18
CA PHE A 77 23.82 -0.17 0.85
C PHE A 77 22.30 -0.18 0.73
N ASN A 78 21.77 0.83 0.03
CA ASN A 78 20.36 0.92 -0.29
C ASN A 78 20.08 0.10 -1.55
N LYS A 79 18.99 -0.67 -1.52
CA LYS A 79 18.48 -1.36 -2.71
C LYS A 79 17.05 -0.88 -2.97
N SER A 80 16.84 -0.34 -4.17
CA SER A 80 15.54 0.11 -4.63
C SER A 80 14.75 -1.04 -5.24
N PHE A 81 13.47 -1.10 -4.91
CA PHE A 81 12.50 -2.06 -5.45
C PHE A 81 11.34 -1.31 -6.09
N SER A 82 10.79 -1.90 -7.15
CA SER A 82 9.56 -1.45 -7.79
C SER A 82 8.72 -2.67 -8.10
N VAL A 83 7.58 -2.77 -7.42
CA VAL A 83 6.69 -3.92 -7.52
C VAL A 83 5.27 -3.45 -7.84
N LEU A 84 4.54 -4.30 -8.57
CA LEU A 84 3.10 -4.12 -8.74
C LEU A 84 2.40 -5.00 -7.73
N VAL A 85 1.53 -4.39 -6.93
CA VAL A 85 0.79 -5.07 -5.88
C VAL A 85 -0.71 -4.96 -6.10
N ASP A 86 -1.37 -6.06 -5.74
CA ASP A 86 -2.80 -6.20 -5.66
C ASP A 86 -3.18 -6.40 -4.19
N GLY A 87 -4.41 -6.02 -3.85
CA GLY A 87 -4.89 -6.14 -2.49
C GLY A 87 -6.36 -5.78 -2.34
N GLU A 88 -6.79 -5.85 -1.10
CA GLU A 88 -8.16 -5.60 -0.69
C GLU A 88 -8.19 -4.84 0.61
N GLY A 89 -9.34 -4.24 0.89
CA GLY A 89 -9.55 -3.54 2.14
C GLY A 89 -10.99 -3.21 2.43
N GLU A 90 -11.18 -2.70 3.64
CA GLU A 90 -12.44 -2.20 4.15
C GLU A 90 -12.37 -0.70 4.37
N PHE A 91 -13.48 -0.02 4.13
CA PHE A 91 -13.59 1.41 4.35
C PHE A 91 -14.85 1.75 5.14
N ASP A 92 -14.89 2.95 5.69
CA ASP A 92 -16.08 3.51 6.31
C ASP A 92 -16.31 4.94 5.83
N PHE A 93 -17.57 5.35 5.83
CA PHE A 93 -17.94 6.75 5.69
C PHE A 93 -17.99 7.38 7.08
N LEU A 94 -17.16 8.40 7.28
CA LEU A 94 -17.29 9.33 8.39
C LEU A 94 -18.26 10.46 8.03
N GLU A 95 -18.49 11.38 8.96
CA GLU A 95 -19.23 12.61 8.69
C GLU A 95 -18.62 13.36 7.49
N ASN A 96 -19.46 14.07 6.73
CA ASN A 96 -19.07 14.84 5.55
C ASN A 96 -18.45 14.02 4.39
N GLU A 97 -18.89 12.77 4.22
CA GLU A 97 -18.44 11.88 3.14
C GLU A 97 -16.93 11.59 3.17
N ILE A 98 -16.26 11.78 4.30
CA ILE A 98 -14.84 11.41 4.46
C ILE A 98 -14.74 9.88 4.47
N ILE A 99 -13.77 9.33 3.74
CA ILE A 99 -13.50 7.89 3.74
C ILE A 99 -12.33 7.59 4.67
N ASN A 100 -12.54 6.66 5.59
CA ASN A 100 -11.49 6.09 6.42
C ASN A 100 -11.21 4.65 5.99
N LEU A 101 -9.93 4.28 5.81
CA LEU A 101 -9.54 2.90 5.56
C LEU A 101 -9.39 2.18 6.91
N LYS A 102 -9.95 0.98 7.03
CA LYS A 102 -9.93 0.20 8.29
C LYS A 102 -8.97 -0.96 8.25
N GLN A 103 -9.08 -1.74 7.18
CA GLN A 103 -8.29 -2.92 6.95
C GLN A 103 -7.75 -2.85 5.54
N LEU A 104 -6.51 -3.25 5.40
CA LEU A 104 -5.81 -3.29 4.14
C LEU A 104 -4.96 -4.55 4.17
N LYS A 105 -4.97 -5.30 3.06
CA LYS A 105 -4.22 -6.54 2.93
C LYS A 105 -3.73 -6.69 1.51
N LEU A 106 -2.45 -7.03 1.36
CA LEU A 106 -1.92 -7.44 0.07
C LEU A 106 -2.35 -8.86 -0.25
N THR A 107 -2.79 -9.07 -1.48
CA THR A 107 -3.02 -10.40 -2.05
C THR A 107 -1.81 -10.86 -2.87
N THR A 108 -0.96 -9.93 -3.30
CA THR A 108 0.36 -10.22 -3.86
C THR A 108 1.36 -10.63 -2.78
N ASN A 109 2.11 -11.70 -3.03
CA ASN A 109 3.25 -12.07 -2.20
C ASN A 109 4.48 -11.24 -2.61
N LEU A 110 5.05 -10.47 -1.68
CA LEU A 110 6.24 -9.67 -1.90
C LEU A 110 7.48 -10.53 -1.63
N ASP A 111 7.99 -11.20 -2.67
CA ASP A 111 9.30 -11.86 -2.63
C ASP A 111 10.39 -10.89 -3.08
N LEU A 112 11.24 -10.46 -2.15
CA LEU A 112 12.31 -9.49 -2.40
C LEU A 112 13.64 -10.16 -2.83
N TYR A 113 13.66 -11.49 -2.99
CA TYR A 113 14.86 -12.31 -3.20
C TYR A 113 14.88 -13.14 -4.49
N SER A 114 13.89 -13.01 -5.38
CA SER A 114 13.85 -13.76 -6.65
C SER A 114 14.95 -13.36 -7.62
#